data_AF-A0A6B3GHM1-F1
#
_entry.id   AF-A0A6B3GHM1-F1
#
_cell.length_a   1.000
_cell.length_b   1.000
_cell.length_c   1.000
_cell.angle_alpha   90.00
_cell.angle_beta   90.00
_cell.angle_gamma   90.00
#
_symmetry.space_group_name_H-M   'P 1'
#
loop_
_entity.id
_entity.type
_entity.pdbx_description
1 polymer ?
#
loop_
_entity_poly.entity_id
_entity_poly.type
_entity_poly.pdbx_seq_one_letter_code
_entity_poly.pdbx_strand_id
1 'polypeptide(L)' 'ELLFLPSTYAPCPDCHGARYNPETLDVTLDGLTIAQVLDLTVESAASFFSGTPAAERALRTLLDVGLGYLRL' A
#
# COMPACT_ATOMS: atom_id res chain seq x y z
N GLU A 1 40.00 6.76 7.81
CA GLU A 1 39.31 6.36 6.58
C GLU A 1 37.81 6.41 6.82
N LEU A 2 37.06 7.13 5.98
CA LEU A 2 35.60 7.11 6.01
C LEU A 2 35.17 5.94 5.12
N LEU A 3 34.63 4.89 5.72
CA LEU A 3 34.07 3.74 5.00
C LEU A 3 32.86 4.20 4.18
N PHE A 4 33.02 4.27 2.86
CA PHE A 4 31.94 4.42 1.89
C PHE A 4 31.19 3.08 1.74
N LEU A 5 30.52 2.64 2.81
CA LEU A 5 29.61 1.51 2.72
C LEU A 5 28.33 1.95 2.01
N PRO A 6 27.76 1.12 1.13
CA PRO A 6 26.49 1.44 0.47
C PRO A 6 25.41 1.64 1.54
N SER A 7 24.56 2.65 1.34
CA SER A 7 23.42 2.92 2.22
C SER A 7 22.48 1.71 2.21
N THR A 8 22.14 1.22 3.40
CA THR A 8 21.14 0.18 3.59
C THR A 8 19.83 0.83 4.04
N TYR A 9 18.72 0.29 3.54
CA TYR A 9 17.39 0.72 3.97
C TYR A 9 16.90 -0.25 5.04
N ALA A 10 16.46 0.30 6.17
CA ALA A 10 15.78 -0.45 7.22
C ALA A 10 14.39 0.15 7.44
N PRO A 11 13.40 -0.65 7.88
CA PRO A 11 12.12 -0.11 8.31
C PRO A 11 12.29 0.94 9.40
N CYS A 12 11.50 2.01 9.34
CA CYS A 12 11.46 3.02 10.39
C CYS A 12 11.01 2.36 11.72
N PRO A 13 11.73 2.56 12.84
CA PRO A 13 11.38 1.92 14.12
C PRO A 13 10.08 2.46 14.73
N ASP A 14 9.63 3.64 14.32
CA ASP A 14 8.41 4.25 14.86
C ASP A 14 7.16 3.72 14.13
N CYS A 15 7.12 3.88 12.81
CA CYS A 15 5.97 3.47 12.00
C CYS A 15 6.07 2.04 11.43
N HIS A 16 7.18 1.34 11.65
CA HIS A 16 7.42 -0.02 11.18
C HIS A 16 7.19 -0.22 9.66
N GLY A 17 7.40 0.84 8.88
CA GLY A 17 7.18 0.85 7.43
C GLY A 17 5.78 1.27 6.98
N ALA A 18 4.87 1.58 7.90
CA ALA A 18 3.52 2.07 7.58
C ALA A 18 3.51 3.48 6.96
N ARG A 19 4.54 4.31 7.22
CA ARG A 19 4.73 5.68 6.70
C ARG A 19 3.69 6.73 7.14
N TYR A 20 2.86 6.39 8.12
CA TYR A 20 1.87 7.29 8.73
C TYR A 20 2.09 7.39 10.24
N ASN A 21 1.62 8.49 10.83
CA ASN A 21 1.58 8.66 12.29
C ASN A 21 0.42 7.84 12.90
N PRO A 22 0.45 7.58 14.22
CA PRO A 22 -0.59 6.79 14.88
C PRO A 22 -1.99 7.35 14.67
N GLU A 23 -2.16 8.67 14.70
CA GLU A 23 -3.47 9.32 14.58
C GLU A 23 -4.11 9.09 13.20
N THR A 24 -3.30 9.00 12.14
CA THR A 24 -3.80 8.64 10.79
C THR A 24 -4.18 7.16 10.73
N LEU A 25 -3.46 6.29 11.45
CA LEU A 25 -3.74 4.85 11.49
C LEU A 25 -4.97 4.49 12.34
N ASP A 26 -5.49 5.41 13.16
CA ASP A 26 -6.76 5.23 13.86
C ASP A 26 -7.98 5.30 12.91
N VAL A 27 -7.81 5.87 11.71
CA VAL A 27 -8.87 5.98 10.71
C VAL A 27 -8.92 4.71 9.86
N THR A 28 -10.10 4.08 9.82
CA THR A 28 -10.32 2.87 9.02
C THR A 28 -11.38 3.07 7.94
N LEU A 29 -11.17 2.43 6.79
CA LEU A 29 -12.17 2.19 5.75
C LEU A 29 -12.46 0.70 5.71
N ASP A 30 -13.72 0.32 5.95
CA ASP A 30 -14.17 -1.09 5.98
C ASP A 30 -13.28 -1.99 6.86
N GLY A 31 -12.83 -1.45 8.00
CA GLY A 31 -11.98 -2.15 8.97
C GLY A 31 -10.48 -2.16 8.66
N LEU A 32 -10.05 -1.54 7.56
CA LEU A 32 -8.63 -1.42 7.18
C LEU A 32 -8.12 0.02 7.32
N THR A 33 -6.92 0.18 7.87
CA THR A 33 -6.20 1.47 7.85
C THR A 33 -5.66 1.78 6.46
N ILE A 34 -5.29 3.02 6.18
CA ILE A 34 -4.68 3.39 4.89
C ILE A 34 -3.41 2.60 4.59
N ALA A 35 -2.59 2.28 5.60
CA ALA A 35 -1.39 1.47 5.42
C ALA A 35 -1.74 0.02 4.99
N GLN A 36 -2.81 -0.54 5.54
CA GLN A 36 -3.28 -1.88 5.16
C GLN A 36 -3.89 -1.89 3.76
N VAL A 37 -4.66 -0.85 3.41
CA VAL A 37 -5.22 -0.69 2.05
C VAL A 37 -4.09 -0.60 1.01
N LEU A 38 -3.03 0.16 1.29
CA LEU A 38 -1.86 0.26 0.41
C LEU A 38 -1.01 -1.03 0.38
N ASP A 39 -1.19 -1.95 1.32
CA ASP A 39 -0.50 -3.25 1.29
C ASP A 39 -1.31 -4.34 0.53
N LEU A 40 -2.54 -4.03 0.12
CA LEU A 40 -3.35 -4.95 -0.68
C LEU A 40 -2.72 -5.18 -2.05
N THR A 41 -2.86 -6.41 -2.56
CA THR A 41 -2.58 -6.67 -3.98
C THR A 41 -3.61 -5.94 -4.85
N VAL A 42 -3.27 -5.62 -6.09
CA VAL A 42 -4.20 -5.02 -7.07
C VAL A 42 -5.47 -5.86 -7.20
N GLU A 43 -5.37 -7.19 -7.17
CA GLU A 43 -6.54 -8.08 -7.20
C GLU A 43 -7.44 -7.93 -5.96
N SER A 44 -6.84 -7.88 -4.77
CA SER A 44 -7.59 -7.67 -3.52
C SER A 44 -8.19 -6.26 -3.47
N ALA A 45 -7.42 -5.26 -3.89
CA ALA A 45 -7.84 -3.87 -3.96
C ALA A 45 -9.00 -3.66 -4.95
N ALA A 46 -8.98 -4.35 -6.10
CA ALA A 46 -10.09 -4.27 -7.06
C ALA A 46 -11.40 -4.81 -6.46
N SER A 47 -11.31 -5.86 -5.65
CA SER A 47 -12.47 -6.38 -4.90
C SER A 47 -12.90 -5.43 -3.79
N PHE A 48 -11.94 -4.87 -3.04
CA PHE A 48 -12.20 -3.92 -1.96
C PHE A 48 -12.86 -2.62 -2.46
N PHE A 49 -12.45 -2.11 -3.62
CA PHE A 49 -12.95 -0.87 -4.19
C PHE A 49 -14.08 -1.06 -5.21
N SER A 50 -14.78 -2.19 -5.22
CA SER A 50 -15.82 -2.51 -6.23
C SER A 50 -17.07 -1.60 -6.23
N GLY A 51 -17.10 -0.57 -5.38
CA GLY A 51 -18.13 0.47 -5.33
C GLY A 51 -17.59 1.87 -5.59
N THR A 52 -16.31 2.01 -5.96
CA THR A 52 -15.63 3.30 -6.13
C THR A 52 -15.15 3.45 -7.59
N PRO A 53 -15.97 4.04 -8.49
CA PRO A 53 -15.72 4.02 -9.93
C PRO A 53 -14.37 4.59 -10.39
N ALA A 54 -13.81 5.54 -9.63
CA ALA A 54 -12.50 6.11 -9.92
C ALA A 54 -11.36 5.11 -9.69
N ALA A 55 -11.41 4.35 -8.60
CA ALA A 55 -10.41 3.35 -8.24
C ALA A 55 -10.54 2.10 -9.13
N GLU A 56 -11.76 1.62 -9.34
CA GLU A 56 -12.03 0.46 -10.20
C GLU A 56 -11.44 0.62 -11.59
N ARG A 57 -11.60 1.79 -12.22
CA ARG A 57 -11.08 2.05 -13.56
C ARG A 57 -9.56 1.89 -13.64
N ALA A 58 -8.84 2.39 -12.64
CA ALA A 58 -7.38 2.30 -12.58
C ALA A 58 -6.93 0.86 -12.31
N LEU A 59 -7.54 0.21 -11.31
CA LEU A 59 -7.23 -1.16 -10.90
C LEU A 59 -7.54 -2.18 -12.01
N ARG A 60 -8.64 -1.99 -12.73
CA ARG A 60 -9.03 -2.86 -13.84
C ARG A 60 -7.97 -2.92 -14.94
N THR A 61 -7.39 -1.77 -15.28
CA THR A 61 -6.32 -1.69 -16.28
C THR A 61 -5.13 -2.55 -15.89
N LEU A 62 -4.74 -2.53 -14.61
CA LEU A 62 -3.64 -3.34 -14.09
C LEU A 62 -3.99 -4.85 -14.12
N LEU A 63 -5.23 -5.21 -13.83
CA LEU A 63 -5.69 -6.61 -13.92
C LEU A 63 -5.69 -7.13 -15.35
N ASP A 64 -6.16 -6.32 -16.31
CA ASP A 64 -6.25 -6.71 -17.72
C ASP A 64 -4.86 -7.02 -18.34
N VAL A 65 -3.79 -6.43 -17.80
CA VAL A 65 -2.39 -6.73 -18.20
C VAL A 65 -1.71 -7.78 -17.33
N GLY A 66 -2.42 -8.38 -16.38
CA GLY A 66 -1.91 -9.46 -15.52
C GLY A 66 -1.07 -9.00 -14.31
N LEU A 67 -1.17 -7.74 -13.89
CA LEU A 67 -0.43 -7.18 -12.75
C LEU A 67 -1.18 -7.31 -11.41
N GLY A 68 -2.13 -8.23 -11.30
CA GLY A 68 -2.97 -8.42 -10.10
C GLY A 68 -2.19 -8.72 -8.81
N TYR A 69 -0.98 -9.26 -8.93
CA TYR A 69 -0.12 -9.66 -7.81
C TYR A 69 0.70 -8.51 -7.20
N LEU A 70 0.81 -7.37 -7.89
CA LEU A 70 1.51 -6.20 -7.34
C LEU A 70 0.71 -5.61 -6.18
N ARG A 71 1.41 -4.99 -5.23
CA ARG A 71 0.79 -4.19 -4.17
C ARG A 71 0.62 -2.75 -4.64
N LEU A 72 -0.33 -2.05 -4.02
CA LEU A 72 -0.56 -0.62 -4.24
C LEU A 72 0.61 0.27 -3.79
#